data_AF-A0A917FYB6-F1
#
_entry.id   AF-A0A917FYB6-F1
#
_cell.length_a   1.000
_cell.length_b   1.000
_cell.length_c   1.000
_cell.angle_alpha   90.00
_cell.angle_beta   90.00
_cell.angle_gamma   90.00
#
_symmetry.space_group_name_H-M   'P 1'
#
loop_
_entity.id
_entity.type
_entity.pdbx_description
1 polymer ?
#
loop_
_entity_poly.entity_id
_entity_poly.type
_entity_poly.pdbx_seq_one_letter_code
_entity_poly.pdbx_strand_id
1 'polypeptide(L)'
;MNKDQNTESPLHGMLTEFVENGPFTGLAVGIVKNNKIIFTGEYGTADFSTGDPVVRSTLFHQASVSKTFVVTAIMQLVERGKVNLDSPITKYLSYFKMDDERYRHITVRQLMNHTSGMPDEEDYAWDRPEYDEQSLERYVKNIRRH
;
A
#
# COMPACT_ATOMS: atom_id res chain seq x y z
N MET A 1 13.14 10.84 -25.23
CA MET A 1 13.28 10.86 -23.76
C MET A 1 14.76 10.64 -23.48
N ASN A 2 15.50 11.71 -23.21
CA ASN A 2 16.98 11.68 -23.21
C ASN A 2 17.49 10.80 -22.07
N LYS A 3 18.27 9.76 -22.42
CA LYS A 3 18.93 8.85 -21.48
C LYS A 3 20.05 9.53 -20.67
N ASP A 4 20.45 10.74 -21.04
CA ASP A 4 21.73 11.33 -20.60
C ASP A 4 21.61 12.27 -19.38
N GLN A 5 20.41 12.57 -18.87
CA GLN A 5 20.28 13.43 -17.67
C GLN A 5 20.33 12.67 -16.34
N ASN A 6 20.33 11.34 -16.36
CA ASN A 6 20.28 10.53 -15.14
C ASN A 6 21.67 10.20 -14.56
N THR A 7 22.69 10.06 -15.41
CA THR A 7 24.02 9.56 -15.00
C THR A 7 24.91 10.63 -14.38
N GLU A 8 24.70 11.92 -14.67
CA GLU A 8 25.51 13.03 -14.12
C GLU A 8 24.90 13.72 -12.89
N SER A 9 23.73 13.26 -12.43
CA SER A 9 23.11 13.85 -11.24
C SER A 9 23.87 13.40 -9.98
N PRO A 10 24.22 14.31 -9.05
CA PRO A 10 24.74 13.94 -7.73
C PRO A 10 23.84 12.93 -7.00
N LEU A 11 22.54 12.98 -7.28
CA LEU A 11 21.56 12.03 -6.75
C LEU A 11 21.82 10.59 -7.22
N HIS A 12 22.31 10.39 -8.44
CA HIS A 12 22.60 9.06 -8.94
C HIS A 12 23.74 8.41 -8.16
N GLY A 13 24.85 9.12 -7.97
CA GLY A 13 25.97 8.65 -7.15
C GLY A 13 25.56 8.36 -5.71
N MET A 14 24.78 9.25 -5.08
CA MET A 14 24.27 9.04 -3.72
C MET A 14 23.36 7.80 -3.61
N LEU A 15 22.48 7.57 -4.58
CA LEU A 15 21.58 6.41 -4.57
C LEU A 15 22.31 5.09 -4.86
N THR A 16 23.32 5.13 -5.74
CA THR A 16 24.21 3.98 -5.96
C THR A 16 24.96 3.64 -4.68
N GLU A 17 25.60 4.61 -4.04
CA GLU A 17 26.32 4.42 -2.78
C GLU A 17 25.39 3.91 -1.66
N PHE A 18 24.16 4.43 -1.59
CA PHE A 18 23.15 4.00 -0.63
C PHE A 18 22.75 2.53 -0.79
N VAL A 19 22.67 2.03 -2.03
CA VAL A 19 22.36 0.63 -2.29
C VAL A 19 23.59 -0.26 -2.09
N GLU A 20 24.77 0.15 -2.55
CA GLU A 20 26.00 -0.64 -2.45
C GLU A 20 26.49 -0.80 -1.00
N ASN A 21 26.35 0.24 -0.18
CA ASN A 21 26.81 0.24 1.22
C ASN A 21 25.69 0.01 2.25
N GLY A 22 24.44 -0.06 1.79
CA GLY A 22 23.27 -0.24 2.65
C GLY A 22 22.83 -1.70 2.76
N PRO A 23 21.85 -2.00 3.64
CA PRO A 23 21.26 -3.34 3.76
C PRO A 23 20.25 -3.66 2.64
N PHE A 24 20.21 -2.86 1.56
CA PHE A 24 19.17 -2.94 0.54
C PHE A 24 19.68 -3.64 -0.71
N THR A 25 18.93 -4.62 -1.20
CA THR A 25 19.32 -5.40 -2.38
C THR A 25 19.09 -4.64 -3.69
N GLY A 26 18.07 -3.77 -3.74
CA GLY A 26 17.73 -2.97 -4.90
C GLY A 26 16.70 -1.88 -4.61
N LEU A 27 16.63 -0.88 -5.48
CA LEU A 27 15.82 0.32 -5.32
C LEU A 27 15.37 0.88 -6.67
N ALA A 28 14.12 1.34 -6.74
CA ALA A 28 13.61 2.16 -7.84
C ALA A 28 13.12 3.52 -7.30
N VAL A 29 13.52 4.61 -7.94
CA VAL A 29 13.22 5.99 -7.52
C VAL A 29 12.59 6.76 -8.67
N GLY A 30 11.58 7.58 -8.37
CA GLY A 30 11.03 8.56 -9.29
C GLY A 30 10.76 9.88 -8.56
N ILE A 31 11.16 11.01 -9.16
CA ILE A 31 10.90 12.35 -8.62
C ILE A 31 10.05 13.14 -9.60
N VAL A 32 8.93 13.67 -9.10
CA VAL A 32 8.01 14.49 -9.85
C VAL A 32 8.02 15.91 -9.29
N LYS A 33 8.16 16.91 -10.17
CA LYS A 33 8.05 18.33 -9.83
C LYS A 33 7.23 19.03 -10.91
N ASN A 34 6.25 19.85 -10.49
CA ASN A 34 5.36 20.58 -11.41
C ASN A 34 4.72 19.65 -12.46
N ASN A 35 4.20 18.50 -12.01
CA ASN A 35 3.59 17.45 -12.85
C ASN A 35 4.51 16.87 -13.93
N LYS A 36 5.83 17.02 -13.79
CA LYS A 36 6.82 16.43 -14.70
C LYS A 36 7.75 15.52 -13.92
N ILE A 37 8.03 14.36 -14.47
CA ILE A 37 9.10 13.49 -13.98
C ILE A 37 10.42 14.20 -14.28
N ILE A 38 11.16 14.52 -13.23
CA ILE A 38 12.47 15.19 -13.34
C ILE A 38 13.63 14.22 -13.09
N PHE A 39 13.35 13.03 -12.56
CA PHE A 39 14.34 11.99 -12.32
C PHE A 39 13.66 10.63 -12.20
N THR A 40 14.32 9.60 -12.72
CA THR A 40 14.00 8.19 -12.44
C THR A 40 15.31 7.43 -12.28
N GLY A 41 15.41 6.44 -11.41
CA GLY A 41 16.59 5.59 -11.33
C GLY A 41 16.27 4.22 -10.80
N GLU A 42 17.01 3.23 -11.29
CA GLU A 42 16.91 1.82 -10.93
C GLU A 42 18.31 1.36 -10.48
N TYR A 43 18.40 0.73 -9.31
CA TYR A 43 19.66 0.43 -8.62
C TYR A 43 19.62 -0.97 -8.02
N GLY A 44 20.78 -1.65 -8.00
CA GLY A 44 20.93 -2.97 -7.40
C GLY A 44 20.18 -4.09 -8.13
N THR A 45 19.85 -5.13 -7.38
CA THR A 45 19.24 -6.38 -7.87
C THR A 45 17.83 -6.56 -7.32
N ALA A 46 16.95 -7.11 -8.15
CA ALA A 46 15.58 -7.49 -7.79
C ALA A 46 15.55 -8.87 -7.11
N ASP A 47 16.50 -9.74 -7.44
CA ASP A 47 16.61 -11.10 -6.90
C ASP A 47 18.09 -11.44 -6.65
N PHE A 48 18.42 -11.79 -5.40
CA PHE A 48 19.79 -12.12 -4.99
C PHE A 48 20.27 -13.47 -5.56
N SER A 49 19.36 -14.40 -5.78
CA SER A 49 19.67 -15.75 -6.27
C SER A 49 19.99 -15.76 -7.75
N THR A 50 19.27 -14.97 -8.55
CA THR A 50 19.49 -14.87 -10.00
C THR A 50 20.44 -13.73 -10.37
N GLY A 51 20.56 -12.72 -9.51
CA GLY A 51 21.32 -11.49 -9.79
C GLY A 51 20.60 -10.56 -10.77
N ASP A 52 19.31 -10.77 -11.01
CA ASP A 52 18.55 -9.95 -11.94
C ASP A 52 18.52 -8.49 -11.47
N PRO A 53 18.80 -7.50 -12.35
CA PRO A 53 18.82 -6.11 -11.96
C PRO A 53 17.40 -5.59 -11.67
N VAL A 54 17.30 -4.57 -10.83
CA VAL A 54 16.08 -3.75 -10.80
C VAL A 54 15.92 -3.07 -12.14
N VAL A 55 14.74 -3.20 -12.73
CA VAL A 55 14.35 -2.53 -13.97
C VAL A 55 13.05 -1.76 -13.75
N ARG A 56 12.72 -0.86 -14.68
CA ARG A 56 11.52 -0.01 -14.58
C ARG A 56 10.22 -0.80 -14.38
N SER A 57 10.15 -2.01 -14.91
CA SER A 57 8.99 -2.91 -14.82
C SER A 57 9.06 -3.87 -13.63
N THR A 58 10.08 -3.79 -12.77
CA THR A 58 10.17 -4.61 -11.56
C THR A 58 8.99 -4.29 -10.66
N LEU A 59 8.26 -5.33 -10.28
CA LEU A 59 7.16 -5.22 -9.34
C LEU A 59 7.71 -5.28 -7.91
N PHE A 60 7.29 -4.33 -7.08
CA PHE A 60 7.62 -4.29 -5.67
C PHE A 60 6.36 -4.55 -4.85
N HIS A 61 6.54 -5.25 -3.74
CA HIS A 61 5.49 -5.42 -2.76
C HIS A 61 5.16 -4.07 -2.10
N GLN A 62 3.93 -3.55 -2.27
CA GLN A 62 3.59 -2.18 -1.88
C GLN A 62 3.24 -1.99 -0.40
N ALA A 63 2.89 -3.06 0.32
CA ALA A 63 2.51 -3.03 1.74
C ALA A 63 1.55 -1.85 2.07
N SER A 64 1.83 -1.06 3.11
CA SER A 64 0.96 0.04 3.54
C SER A 64 0.81 1.19 2.52
N VAL A 65 1.64 1.26 1.48
CA VAL A 65 1.43 2.22 0.38
C VAL A 65 0.08 1.97 -0.30
N SER A 66 -0.37 0.71 -0.35
CA SER A 66 -1.68 0.32 -0.91
C SER A 66 -2.88 1.00 -0.24
N LYS A 67 -2.77 1.44 1.03
CA LYS A 67 -3.84 2.15 1.75
C LYS A 67 -4.24 3.44 1.04
N THR A 68 -3.29 4.14 0.39
CA THR A 68 -3.57 5.37 -0.37
C THR A 68 -4.55 5.11 -1.52
N PHE A 69 -4.34 4.03 -2.27
CA PHE A 69 -5.23 3.63 -3.36
C PHE A 69 -6.62 3.24 -2.85
N VAL A 70 -6.69 2.47 -1.76
CA VAL A 70 -7.97 2.07 -1.14
C VAL A 70 -8.75 3.29 -0.65
N VAL A 71 -8.10 4.21 0.05
CA VAL A 71 -8.70 5.47 0.52
C VAL A 71 -9.19 6.33 -0.64
N THR A 72 -8.41 6.44 -1.72
CA THR A 72 -8.85 7.15 -2.94
C THR A 72 -10.09 6.49 -3.55
N ALA A 73 -10.14 5.17 -3.66
CA ALA A 73 -11.31 4.46 -4.18
C ALA A 73 -12.56 4.70 -3.31
N ILE A 74 -12.41 4.69 -1.97
CA ILE A 74 -13.49 5.03 -1.05
C ILE A 74 -13.96 6.47 -1.26
N MET A 75 -13.04 7.43 -1.39
CA MET A 75 -13.40 8.84 -1.64
C MET A 75 -14.13 9.04 -2.97
N GLN A 76 -13.76 8.31 -4.03
CA GLN A 76 -14.52 8.32 -5.28
C GLN A 76 -15.96 7.79 -5.11
N LEU A 77 -16.17 6.81 -4.23
CA LEU A 77 -17.51 6.35 -3.88
C LEU A 77 -18.28 7.38 -3.04
N VAL A 78 -17.59 8.15 -2.19
CA VAL A 78 -18.16 9.27 -1.43
C VAL A 78 -18.63 10.38 -2.38
N GLU A 79 -17.81 10.78 -3.34
CA GLU A 79 -18.16 11.78 -4.36
C GLU A 79 -19.40 11.36 -5.17
N ARG A 80 -19.57 10.06 -5.42
CA ARG A 80 -20.74 9.49 -6.11
C ARG A 80 -21.96 9.27 -5.20
N GLY A 81 -21.89 9.66 -3.93
CA GLY A 81 -22.95 9.47 -2.94
C GLY A 81 -23.23 8.01 -2.58
N LYS A 82 -22.31 7.09 -2.90
CA LYS A 82 -22.44 5.65 -2.60
C LYS A 82 -21.96 5.30 -1.20
N VAL A 83 -20.95 6.03 -0.70
CA VAL A 83 -20.42 5.90 0.66
C VAL A 83 -20.59 7.22 1.39
N ASN A 84 -20.93 7.17 2.67
CA ASN A 84 -20.95 8.33 3.55
C ASN A 84 -19.93 8.08 4.67
N LEU A 85 -18.97 8.99 4.80
CA LEU A 85 -17.86 8.88 5.75
C LEU A 85 -18.32 8.74 7.20
N ASP A 86 -19.44 9.38 7.56
CA ASP A 86 -19.96 9.44 8.91
C ASP A 86 -21.04 8.38 9.17
N SER A 87 -21.32 7.51 8.18
CA SER A 87 -22.17 6.33 8.38
C SER A 87 -21.38 5.20 9.03
N PRO A 88 -22.01 4.39 9.91
CA PRO A 88 -21.43 3.15 10.41
C PRO A 88 -21.06 2.19 9.28
N ILE A 89 -19.96 1.46 9.44
CA ILE A 89 -19.50 0.48 8.44
C ILE A 89 -20.46 -0.69 8.29
N THR A 90 -21.23 -1.01 9.33
CA THR A 90 -22.28 -2.04 9.32
C THR A 90 -23.42 -1.75 8.34
N LYS A 91 -23.57 -0.49 7.91
CA LYS A 91 -24.48 -0.12 6.81
C LYS A 91 -24.06 -0.74 5.47
N TYR A 92 -22.75 -0.91 5.26
CA TYR A 92 -22.16 -1.43 4.03
C TYR A 92 -21.78 -2.90 4.16
N LEU A 93 -21.31 -3.29 5.35
CA LEU A 93 -20.85 -4.63 5.68
C LEU A 93 -21.74 -5.19 6.80
N SER A 94 -22.95 -5.64 6.45
CA SER A 94 -23.93 -6.14 7.43
C SER A 94 -23.45 -7.37 8.21
N TYR A 95 -22.46 -8.10 7.66
CA TYR A 95 -21.82 -9.24 8.29
C TYR A 95 -20.67 -8.86 9.25
N PHE A 96 -20.23 -7.59 9.28
CA PHE A 96 -19.16 -7.15 10.16
C PHE A 96 -19.59 -7.22 11.62
N LYS A 97 -18.79 -7.90 12.45
CA LYS A 97 -19.02 -8.05 13.88
C LYS A 97 -17.69 -8.11 14.62
N MET A 98 -17.65 -7.50 15.80
CA MET A 98 -16.60 -7.68 16.80
C MET A 98 -17.27 -8.08 18.13
N ASP A 99 -16.48 -8.44 19.13
CA ASP A 99 -17.00 -8.85 20.44
C ASP A 99 -17.61 -7.66 21.20
N ASP A 100 -16.98 -6.49 21.13
CA ASP A 100 -17.51 -5.28 21.73
C ASP A 100 -18.58 -4.63 20.84
N GLU A 101 -19.80 -4.53 21.37
CA GLU A 101 -20.99 -3.97 20.71
C GLU A 101 -20.81 -2.54 20.14
N ARG A 102 -19.83 -1.78 20.63
CA ARG A 102 -19.46 -0.46 20.10
C ARG A 102 -18.98 -0.52 18.65
N TYR A 103 -18.63 -1.70 18.12
CA TYR A 103 -18.31 -1.91 16.70
C TYR A 103 -19.40 -1.36 15.77
N ARG A 104 -20.66 -1.34 16.21
CA ARG A 104 -21.81 -0.81 15.46
C ARG A 104 -21.75 0.69 15.24
N HIS A 105 -20.88 1.40 15.95
CA HIS A 105 -20.68 2.84 15.83
C HIS A 105 -19.42 3.21 15.05
N ILE A 106 -18.58 2.23 14.66
CA ILE A 106 -17.38 2.49 13.86
C ILE A 106 -17.82 3.05 12.50
N THR A 107 -17.41 4.28 12.19
CA THR A 107 -17.69 4.94 10.92
C THR A 107 -16.64 4.61 9.87
N VAL A 108 -16.99 4.83 8.60
CA VAL A 108 -16.02 4.73 7.50
C VAL A 108 -14.83 5.66 7.72
N ARG A 109 -15.08 6.89 8.21
CA ARG A 109 -14.03 7.87 8.54
C ARG A 109 -13.05 7.33 9.58
N GLN A 110 -13.56 6.68 10.63
CA GLN A 110 -12.73 6.12 11.70
C GLN A 110 -11.80 5.00 11.21
N LEU A 111 -12.25 4.18 10.26
CA LEU A 111 -11.37 3.20 9.61
C LEU A 111 -10.27 3.89 8.78
N MET A 112 -10.64 4.91 7.99
CA MET A 112 -9.70 5.57 7.07
C MET A 112 -8.63 6.42 7.78
N ASN A 113 -8.87 6.84 9.02
CA ASN A 113 -7.94 7.69 9.78
C ASN A 113 -7.38 7.02 11.05
N HIS A 114 -7.52 5.70 11.19
CA HIS A 114 -7.00 4.93 12.31
C HIS A 114 -7.52 5.36 13.69
N THR A 115 -8.81 5.72 13.80
CA THR A 115 -9.46 6.10 15.07
C THR A 115 -10.63 5.20 15.45
N SER A 116 -10.76 4.04 14.80
CA SER A 116 -11.80 3.04 15.10
C SER A 116 -11.55 2.25 16.39
N GLY A 117 -10.29 2.21 16.85
CA GLY A 117 -9.89 1.36 17.98
C GLY A 117 -9.72 -0.12 17.62
N MET A 118 -9.71 -0.47 16.34
CA MET A 118 -9.43 -1.84 15.89
C MET A 118 -7.95 -2.22 16.16
N PRO A 119 -7.68 -3.50 16.46
CA PRO A 119 -6.31 -3.98 16.64
C PRO A 119 -5.52 -3.92 15.32
N ASP A 120 -4.19 -3.96 15.44
CA ASP A 120 -3.31 -4.12 14.29
C ASP A 120 -3.36 -5.57 13.77
N GLU A 121 -2.93 -5.77 12.52
CA GLU A 121 -2.81 -7.11 11.94
C GLU A 121 -1.52 -7.79 12.41
N GLU A 122 -1.66 -8.99 12.97
CA GLU A 122 -0.53 -9.80 13.45
C GLU A 122 -0.02 -10.75 12.36
N ASP A 123 -0.90 -11.19 11.43
CA ASP A 123 -0.58 -12.12 10.36
C ASP A 123 -1.23 -11.73 9.02
N TYR A 124 -0.41 -11.14 8.16
CA TYR A 124 -0.80 -10.72 6.81
C TYR A 124 -0.91 -11.88 5.80
N ALA A 125 -0.63 -13.12 6.20
CA ALA A 125 -0.74 -14.31 5.35
C ALA A 125 0.05 -14.22 4.03
N TRP A 126 1.25 -13.60 4.07
CA TRP A 126 2.11 -13.38 2.89
C TRP A 126 2.48 -14.66 2.15
N ASP A 127 2.57 -15.78 2.86
CA ASP A 127 2.92 -17.10 2.35
C ASP A 127 1.71 -17.91 1.86
N ARG A 128 0.48 -17.45 2.17
CA ARG A 128 -0.78 -18.16 1.90
C ARG A 128 -1.89 -17.22 1.39
N PRO A 129 -1.66 -16.49 0.30
CA PRO A 129 -2.64 -15.54 -0.21
C PRO A 129 -3.89 -16.25 -0.76
N GLU A 130 -5.07 -15.69 -0.46
CA GLU A 130 -6.36 -16.14 -0.98
C GLU A 130 -6.87 -15.18 -2.07
N TYR A 131 -7.31 -15.73 -3.21
CA TYR A 131 -7.64 -14.94 -4.41
C TYR A 131 -9.07 -15.10 -4.91
N ASP A 132 -9.89 -15.94 -4.30
CA ASP A 132 -11.29 -16.09 -4.69
C ASP A 132 -12.17 -14.94 -4.16
N GLU A 133 -13.37 -14.82 -4.72
CA GLU A 133 -14.30 -13.72 -4.43
C GLU A 133 -14.69 -13.60 -2.94
N GLN A 134 -14.58 -14.68 -2.18
CA GLN A 134 -14.98 -14.70 -0.77
C GLN A 134 -13.81 -14.40 0.18
N SER A 135 -12.58 -14.25 -0.31
CA SER A 135 -11.37 -14.06 0.52
C SER A 135 -11.49 -12.85 1.46
N LEU A 136 -11.97 -11.72 0.93
CA LEU A 136 -12.13 -10.50 1.71
C LEU A 136 -13.20 -10.67 2.81
N GLU A 137 -14.35 -11.28 2.50
CA GLU A 137 -15.39 -11.50 3.49
C GLU A 137 -14.94 -12.49 4.57
N ARG A 138 -14.23 -13.55 4.20
CA ARG A 138 -13.62 -14.49 5.15
C ARG A 138 -12.63 -13.79 6.06
N TYR A 139 -11.73 -12.99 5.51
CA TYR A 139 -10.76 -12.22 6.28
C TYR A 139 -11.46 -11.29 7.28
N VAL A 140 -12.43 -10.48 6.81
CA VAL A 140 -13.18 -9.55 7.67
C VAL A 140 -13.95 -10.27 8.79
N LYS A 141 -14.53 -11.44 8.52
CA LYS A 141 -15.21 -12.26 9.53
C LYS A 141 -14.26 -12.83 10.60
N ASN A 142 -12.98 -12.95 10.26
CA ASN A 142 -11.94 -13.52 11.12
C ASN A 142 -11.12 -12.47 11.88
N ILE A 143 -11.29 -11.17 11.59
CA ILE A 143 -10.74 -10.09 12.42
C ILE A 143 -11.33 -10.28 13.83
N ARG A 144 -10.51 -10.83 14.73
CA ARG A 144 -10.97 -11.40 16.01
C ARG A 144 -11.61 -10.34 16.89
N ARG A 145 -12.91 -10.50 17.12
CA ARG A 145 -13.47 -10.99 18.40
C ARG A 145 -12.51 -10.96 19.61
N HIS A 146 -12.15 -9.76 20.07
CA HIS A 146 -11.63 -9.53 21.42
C HIS A 146 -12.50 -8.49 22.12
#